data_AF-A0A9X2K6Y8-F1
#
_entry.id   AF-A0A9X2K6Y8-F1
#
_cell.length_a   1.000
_cell.length_b   1.000
_cell.length_c   1.000
_cell.angle_alpha   90.00
_cell.angle_beta   90.00
_cell.angle_gamma   90.00
#
_symmetry.space_group_name_H-M   'P 1'
#
loop_
_entity.id
_entity.type
_entity.pdbx_description
1 polymer ?
#
loop_
_entity_poly.entity_id
_entity_poly.type
_entity_poly.pdbx_seq_one_letter_code
_entity_poly.pdbx_strand_id
1 'polypeptide(L)'
;MTHSRRESLRLNPFGTVAAGAAVVLGALGATIGDDVSQGMTLSLHTTAGPVAHLWGVMFAAGGVLKIYGLYWHRTTIEIPGLWMMTGGYAFYSITVVTGLGMHGLAAGVISAALTIGCLIKVRLITRAARHLHDREREE
;
A
#
# COMPACT_ATOMS: atom_id res chain seq x y z
N MET A 1 -18.56 -30.32 3.25
CA MET A 1 -17.18 -29.95 3.68
C MET A 1 -16.57 -28.79 2.86
N THR A 2 -17.37 -27.86 2.32
CA THR A 2 -16.89 -26.77 1.44
C THR A 2 -16.81 -25.39 2.10
N HIS A 3 -17.29 -25.25 3.35
CA HIS A 3 -17.25 -23.97 4.07
C HIS A 3 -15.86 -23.58 4.59
N SER A 4 -15.00 -24.54 4.96
CA SER A 4 -13.70 -24.28 5.60
C SER A 4 -12.64 -23.63 4.67
N ARG A 5 -12.63 -23.95 3.37
CA ARG A 5 -11.70 -23.31 2.42
C ARG A 5 -12.03 -21.84 2.12
N ARG A 6 -13.31 -21.44 2.23
CA ARG A 6 -13.72 -20.04 2.01
C ARG A 6 -13.31 -19.13 3.17
N GLU A 7 -13.24 -19.63 4.40
CA GLU A 7 -12.78 -18.84 5.55
C GLU A 7 -11.25 -18.73 5.63
N SER A 8 -10.51 -19.76 5.21
CA SER A 8 -9.04 -19.73 5.19
C SER A 8 -8.46 -18.72 4.18
N LEU A 9 -9.19 -18.40 3.10
CA LEU A 9 -8.83 -17.37 2.12
C LEU A 9 -9.33 -15.96 2.49
N ARG A 10 -10.20 -15.83 3.50
CA ARG A 10 -10.82 -14.56 3.92
C ARG A 10 -9.87 -13.68 4.73
N LEU A 11 -8.87 -14.27 5.37
CA LEU A 11 -7.86 -13.54 6.13
C LEU A 11 -6.57 -13.51 5.31
N ASN A 12 -6.23 -12.33 4.82
CA ASN A 12 -4.89 -12.06 4.33
C ASN A 12 -4.13 -11.36 5.47
N PRO A 13 -3.58 -12.10 6.45
CA PRO A 13 -2.98 -11.51 7.65
C PRO A 13 -1.85 -10.56 7.27
N PHE A 14 -1.02 -10.95 6.30
CA PHE A 14 0.04 -10.09 5.79
C PHE A 14 -0.49 -8.80 5.16
N GLY A 15 -1.51 -8.90 4.30
CA GLY A 15 -2.13 -7.73 3.68
C GLY A 15 -2.87 -6.83 4.67
N THR A 16 -3.40 -7.40 5.75
CA THR A 16 -4.05 -6.66 6.85
C THR A 16 -3.00 -5.90 7.65
N VAL A 17 -1.91 -6.56 8.03
CA VAL A 17 -0.79 -5.95 8.76
C VAL A 17 -0.15 -4.85 7.92
N ALA A 18 0.11 -5.10 6.63
CA ALA A 18 0.66 -4.10 5.73
C ALA A 18 -0.26 -2.87 5.58
N ALA A 19 -1.58 -3.09 5.47
CA ALA A 19 -2.53 -1.99 5.41
C ALA A 19 -2.64 -1.24 6.73
N GLY A 20 -2.64 -1.93 7.87
CA GLY A 20 -2.60 -1.31 9.20
C GLY A 20 -1.33 -0.48 9.41
N ALA A 21 -0.17 -1.00 9.01
CA ALA A 21 1.08 -0.26 9.02
C ALA A 21 1.02 0.98 8.12
N ALA A 22 0.38 0.89 6.94
CA ALA A 22 0.17 2.05 6.07
C ALA A 22 -0.74 3.11 6.70
N VAL A 23 -1.79 2.70 7.44
CA VAL A 23 -2.63 3.63 8.21
C VAL A 23 -1.80 4.36 9.27
N VAL A 24 -1.05 3.63 10.09
CA VAL A 24 -0.26 4.20 11.19
C VAL A 24 0.84 5.11 10.65
N LEU A 25 1.66 4.62 9.72
CA LEU A 25 2.75 5.40 9.11
C LEU A 25 2.22 6.59 8.32
N GLY A 26 1.11 6.42 7.61
CA GLY A 26 0.47 7.51 6.88
C GLY A 26 -0.07 8.59 7.82
N ALA A 27 -0.69 8.21 8.93
CA ALA A 27 -1.16 9.16 9.94
C ALA A 27 0.00 9.92 10.59
N LEU A 28 1.13 9.26 10.86
CA LEU A 28 2.34 9.92 11.32
C LEU A 28 2.87 10.90 10.26
N GLY A 29 3.02 10.48 9.00
CA GLY A 29 3.45 11.38 7.92
C GLY A 29 2.51 12.57 7.73
N ALA A 30 1.21 12.36 7.87
CA ALA A 30 0.20 13.40 7.77
C ALA A 30 0.25 14.41 8.93
N THR A 31 0.70 14.01 10.13
CA THR A 31 0.68 14.86 11.34
C THR A 31 2.01 15.54 11.61
N ILE A 32 3.11 14.81 11.53
CA ILE A 32 4.46 15.30 11.85
C ILE A 32 5.34 15.49 10.61
N GLY A 33 4.85 15.21 9.40
CA GLY A 33 5.50 15.61 8.16
C GLY A 33 6.82 14.88 7.90
N ASP A 34 7.85 15.65 7.52
CA ASP A 34 9.17 15.14 7.14
C ASP A 34 10.01 14.65 8.33
N ASP A 35 9.63 15.00 9.56
CA ASP A 35 10.23 14.45 10.79
C ASP A 35 10.07 12.92 10.90
N VAL A 36 9.12 12.32 10.16
CA VAL A 36 8.96 10.85 10.09
C VAL A 36 10.11 10.19 9.34
N SER A 37 10.78 10.90 8.43
CA SER A 37 11.80 10.32 7.56
C SER A 37 12.90 11.31 7.20
N GLN A 38 14.09 11.04 7.74
CA GLN A 38 15.31 11.71 7.32
C GLN A 38 15.59 11.50 5.82
N GLY A 39 15.18 10.36 5.24
CA GLY A 39 15.33 10.12 3.81
C GLY A 39 14.53 11.10 2.97
N MET A 40 13.26 11.36 3.33
CA MET A 40 12.45 12.39 2.67
C MET A 40 13.01 13.79 2.89
N THR A 41 13.42 14.11 4.11
CA THR A 41 14.01 15.42 4.45
C THR A 41 15.25 15.71 3.59
N LEU A 42 16.17 14.75 3.50
CA LEU A 42 17.44 14.90 2.78
C LEU A 42 17.27 14.85 1.25
N SER A 43 16.26 14.15 0.74
CA SER A 43 16.04 14.02 -0.72
C SER A 43 15.22 15.16 -1.34
N LEU A 44 14.33 15.79 -0.58
CA LEU A 44 13.37 16.78 -1.08
C LEU A 44 13.65 18.22 -0.61
N HIS A 45 14.57 18.39 0.35
CA HIS A 45 14.97 19.68 0.90
C HIS A 45 13.76 20.53 1.31
N THR A 46 13.60 21.72 0.70
CA THR A 46 12.53 22.70 1.02
C THR A 46 11.11 22.19 0.75
N THR A 47 10.95 21.11 0.00
CA THR A 47 9.64 20.52 -0.34
C THR A 47 9.29 19.31 0.54
N ALA A 48 10.18 18.88 1.43
CA ALA A 48 10.02 17.66 2.20
C ALA A 48 8.74 17.65 3.05
N GLY A 49 8.51 18.69 3.86
CA GLY A 49 7.33 18.79 4.73
C GLY A 49 5.99 18.65 3.99
N PRO A 50 5.66 19.53 3.02
CA PRO A 50 4.40 19.44 2.28
C PRO A 50 4.20 18.10 1.57
N VAL A 51 5.28 17.55 0.98
CA VAL A 51 5.24 16.26 0.31
C VAL A 51 5.04 15.12 1.30
N ALA A 52 5.64 15.18 2.49
CA ALA A 52 5.47 14.20 3.56
C ALA A 52 4.04 14.17 4.09
N HIS A 53 3.41 15.33 4.27
CA HIS A 53 2.00 15.40 4.68
C HIS A 53 1.08 14.78 3.62
N LEU A 54 1.25 15.15 2.34
CA LEU A 54 0.43 14.61 1.24
C LEU A 54 0.65 13.11 1.05
N TRP A 55 1.91 12.67 1.09
CA TRP A 55 2.27 11.26 1.07
C TRP A 55 1.62 10.52 2.23
N GLY A 56 1.68 11.06 3.45
CA GLY A 56 1.08 10.48 4.64
C GLY A 56 -0.44 10.32 4.51
N VAL A 57 -1.14 11.36 4.07
CA VAL A 57 -2.59 11.31 3.83
C VAL A 57 -2.95 10.27 2.77
N MET A 58 -2.25 10.26 1.64
CA MET A 58 -2.46 9.27 0.57
C MET A 58 -2.23 7.85 1.08
N PHE A 59 -1.18 7.64 1.87
CA PHE A 59 -0.80 6.33 2.36
C PHE A 59 -1.76 5.81 3.43
N ALA A 60 -2.21 6.68 4.33
CA ALA A 60 -3.25 6.37 5.32
C ALA A 60 -4.59 6.05 4.66
N ALA A 61 -5.03 6.89 3.72
CA ALA A 61 -6.25 6.65 2.96
C ALA A 61 -6.17 5.33 2.18
N GLY A 62 -5.03 5.05 1.55
CA GLY A 62 -4.77 3.78 0.86
C GLY A 62 -4.92 2.57 1.78
N GLY A 63 -4.32 2.63 2.98
CA GLY A 63 -4.45 1.60 4.01
C GLY A 63 -5.90 1.39 4.47
N VAL A 64 -6.65 2.47 4.72
CA VAL A 64 -8.08 2.39 5.12
C VAL A 64 -8.92 1.77 4.01
N LEU A 65 -8.79 2.25 2.77
CA LEU A 65 -9.53 1.70 1.63
C LEU A 65 -9.17 0.23 1.39
N LYS A 66 -7.91 -0.15 1.62
CA LYS A 66 -7.47 -1.54 1.53
C LYS A 66 -8.15 -2.42 2.57
N ILE A 67 -8.14 -2.02 3.83
CA ILE A 67 -8.81 -2.75 4.93
C ILE A 67 -10.31 -2.85 4.62
N TYR A 68 -10.94 -1.73 4.29
CA TYR A 68 -12.36 -1.70 3.99
C TYR A 68 -12.72 -2.62 2.81
N GLY A 69 -12.01 -2.49 1.69
CA GLY A 69 -12.22 -3.34 0.51
C GLY A 69 -12.02 -4.83 0.80
N LEU A 70 -11.02 -5.18 1.61
CA LEU A 70 -10.74 -6.56 2.02
C LEU A 70 -11.87 -7.16 2.86
N TYR A 71 -12.30 -6.45 3.91
CA TYR A 71 -13.30 -6.97 4.87
C TYR A 71 -14.74 -6.85 4.40
N TRP A 72 -15.06 -5.89 3.53
CA TRP A 72 -16.39 -5.75 2.91
C TRP A 72 -16.48 -6.36 1.50
N HIS A 73 -15.44 -7.09 1.06
CA HIS A 73 -15.40 -7.75 -0.24
C HIS A 73 -15.69 -6.81 -1.43
N ARG A 74 -15.22 -5.56 -1.34
CA ARG A 74 -15.43 -4.54 -2.38
C ARG A 74 -14.15 -4.32 -3.18
N THR A 75 -13.99 -5.11 -4.23
CA THR A 75 -12.85 -5.03 -5.16
C THR A 75 -12.65 -3.62 -5.76
N THR A 76 -13.74 -2.92 -6.04
CA THR A 76 -13.74 -1.54 -6.56
C THR A 76 -13.12 -0.52 -5.58
N ILE A 77 -13.03 -0.85 -4.29
CA ILE A 77 -12.41 -0.03 -3.24
C ILE A 77 -11.03 -0.56 -2.88
N GLU A 78 -10.88 -1.89 -2.85
CA GLU A 78 -9.61 -2.55 -2.54
C GLU A 78 -8.50 -2.19 -3.54
N ILE A 79 -8.82 -2.09 -4.83
CA ILE A 79 -7.85 -1.78 -5.90
C ILE A 79 -7.31 -0.35 -5.78
N PRO A 80 -8.13 0.71 -5.68
CA PRO A 80 -7.62 2.06 -5.42
C PRO A 80 -6.76 2.15 -4.17
N GLY A 81 -7.17 1.50 -3.07
CA GLY A 81 -6.37 1.45 -1.84
C GLY A 81 -4.98 0.82 -2.06
N LEU A 82 -4.93 -0.29 -2.79
CA LEU A 82 -3.66 -0.91 -3.18
C LEU A 82 -2.79 0.00 -4.04
N TRP A 83 -3.37 0.76 -4.97
CA TRP A 83 -2.61 1.70 -5.80
C TRP A 83 -2.02 2.84 -5.00
N MET A 84 -2.79 3.41 -4.06
CA MET A 84 -2.29 4.44 -3.13
C MET A 84 -1.13 3.91 -2.28
N MET A 85 -1.28 2.69 -1.73
CA MET A 85 -0.19 2.03 -1.00
C MET A 85 1.03 1.75 -1.89
N THR A 86 0.82 1.31 -3.14
CA THR A 86 1.89 1.09 -4.12
C THR A 86 2.68 2.37 -4.38
N GLY A 87 1.97 3.48 -4.64
CA GLY A 87 2.59 4.78 -4.83
C GLY A 87 3.36 5.23 -3.58
N GLY A 88 2.77 5.06 -2.40
CA GLY A 88 3.40 5.40 -1.12
C GLY A 88 4.70 4.63 -0.87
N TYR A 89 4.69 3.30 -1.04
CA TYR A 89 5.89 2.47 -0.88
C TYR A 89 6.96 2.77 -1.94
N ALA A 90 6.57 2.97 -3.20
CA ALA A 90 7.51 3.28 -4.27
C ALA A 90 8.20 4.62 -4.02
N PHE A 91 7.41 5.63 -3.66
CA PHE A 91 7.89 6.95 -3.34
C PHE A 91 8.82 6.94 -2.12
N TYR A 92 8.44 6.25 -1.05
CA TYR A 92 9.27 6.11 0.14
C TYR A 92 10.58 5.37 -0.17
N SER A 93 10.54 4.31 -0.98
CA SER A 93 11.74 3.62 -1.43
C SER A 93 12.71 4.55 -2.14
N ILE A 94 12.22 5.39 -3.06
CA ILE A 94 13.06 6.31 -3.82
C ILE A 94 13.69 7.33 -2.88
N THR A 95 12.87 8.03 -2.09
CA THR A 95 13.32 9.11 -1.20
C THR A 95 14.31 8.64 -0.14
N VAL A 96 14.12 7.44 0.41
CA VAL A 96 15.06 6.87 1.38
C VAL A 96 16.38 6.49 0.73
N VAL A 97 16.37 5.89 -0.46
CA VAL A 97 17.61 5.52 -1.16
C VAL A 97 18.36 6.75 -1.64
N THR A 98 17.66 7.75 -2.18
CA THR A 98 18.29 9.00 -2.65
C THR A 98 18.77 9.88 -1.49
N GLY A 99 18.01 9.95 -0.39
CA GLY A 99 18.34 10.79 0.75
C GLY A 99 19.41 10.21 1.68
N LEU A 100 19.41 8.89 1.92
CA LEU A 100 20.31 8.24 2.88
C LEU A 100 21.39 7.37 2.24
N GLY A 101 21.33 7.11 0.93
CA GLY A 101 22.25 6.23 0.23
C GLY A 101 22.28 4.83 0.85
N MET A 102 23.47 4.36 1.23
CA MET A 102 23.66 3.03 1.83
C MET A 102 22.93 2.86 3.17
N HIS A 103 22.78 3.92 3.96
CA HIS A 103 22.08 3.85 5.26
C HIS A 103 20.57 3.63 5.09
N GLY A 104 20.01 4.01 3.94
CA GLY A 104 18.60 3.81 3.60
C GLY A 104 18.30 2.49 2.90
N LEU A 105 19.32 1.71 2.52
CA LEU A 105 19.16 0.63 1.54
C LEU A 105 18.21 -0.47 2.02
N ALA A 106 18.26 -0.86 3.30
CA ALA A 106 17.36 -1.87 3.85
C ALA A 106 15.89 -1.44 3.79
N ALA A 107 15.58 -0.23 4.28
CA ALA A 107 14.22 0.32 4.25
C ALA A 107 13.73 0.56 2.81
N GLY A 108 14.63 1.00 1.93
CA GLY A 108 14.37 1.14 0.50
C GLY A 108 13.98 -0.19 -0.16
N VAL A 109 14.81 -1.22 0.00
CA VAL A 109 14.57 -2.55 -0.59
C VAL A 109 13.28 -3.18 -0.08
N ILE A 110 12.99 -3.08 1.23
CA ILE A 110 11.73 -3.58 1.80
C ILE A 110 10.54 -2.86 1.16
N SER A 111 10.63 -1.53 0.99
CA SER A 111 9.56 -0.74 0.39
C SER A 111 9.38 -1.04 -1.10
N ALA A 112 10.47 -1.25 -1.84
CA ALA A 112 10.41 -1.72 -3.22
C ALA A 112 9.75 -3.12 -3.33
N ALA A 113 10.08 -4.04 -2.42
CA ALA A 113 9.47 -5.36 -2.39
C ALA A 113 7.95 -5.28 -2.09
N LEU A 114 7.54 -4.42 -1.15
CA LEU A 114 6.12 -4.18 -0.84
C LEU A 114 5.37 -3.54 -2.02
N THR A 115 6.03 -2.64 -2.76
CA THR A 115 5.50 -2.07 -4.01
C THR A 115 5.19 -3.18 -5.02
N ILE A 116 6.16 -4.06 -5.26
CA ILE A 116 6.00 -5.20 -6.18
C ILE A 116 4.89 -6.14 -5.69
N GLY A 117 4.84 -6.43 -4.39
CA GLY A 117 3.80 -7.25 -3.78
C GLY A 117 2.40 -6.66 -3.99
N CYS A 118 2.24 -5.34 -3.84
CA CYS A 118 0.98 -4.66 -4.10
C CYS A 118 0.57 -4.76 -5.57
N LEU A 119 1.51 -4.54 -6.51
CA LEU A 119 1.26 -4.69 -7.95
C LEU A 119 0.84 -6.11 -8.33
N ILE A 120 1.51 -7.13 -7.78
CA ILE A 120 1.13 -8.52 -7.99
C ILE A 120 -0.29 -8.76 -7.47
N LYS A 121 -0.62 -8.27 -6.27
CA LYS A 121 -1.95 -8.43 -5.69
C LYS A 121 -3.04 -7.74 -6.53
N VAL A 122 -2.79 -6.53 -7.03
CA VAL A 122 -3.70 -5.85 -7.97
C VAL A 122 -3.94 -6.72 -9.20
N ARG A 123 -2.87 -7.24 -9.83
CA ARG A 123 -2.98 -8.10 -11.02
C ARG A 123 -3.80 -9.37 -10.74
N LEU A 124 -3.62 -10.00 -9.58
CA LEU A 124 -4.37 -11.19 -9.19
C LEU A 124 -5.86 -10.89 -9.01
N ILE A 125 -6.20 -9.81 -8.30
CA ILE A 125 -7.58 -9.38 -8.09
C ILE A 125 -8.26 -9.03 -9.43
N THR A 126 -7.58 -8.26 -10.29
CA THR A 126 -8.13 -7.86 -11.59
C THR A 126 -8.32 -9.06 -12.53
N ARG A 127 -7.43 -10.06 -12.49
CA ARG A 127 -7.61 -11.30 -13.26
C ARG A 127 -8.81 -12.11 -12.74
N ALA A 128 -8.94 -12.25 -11.43
CA ALA A 128 -10.07 -12.95 -10.82
C ALA A 128 -11.41 -12.27 -11.17
N ALA A 129 -11.46 -10.93 -11.12
CA ALA A 129 -12.66 -10.18 -11.51
C ALA A 129 -13.05 -10.38 -12.98
N ARG A 130 -12.07 -10.40 -13.90
CA ARG A 130 -12.32 -10.68 -15.33
C ARG A 130 -12.90 -12.08 -15.55
N HIS A 131 -12.31 -13.10 -14.92
CA HIS A 131 -12.82 -14.47 -15.05
C HIS A 131 -14.25 -14.65 -14.53
N LEU A 132 -14.66 -13.89 -13.51
CA LEU A 132 -16.04 -13.91 -13.02
C LEU A 132 -16.99 -13.26 -14.04
N HIS A 133 -16.60 -12.11 -14.59
CA HIS A 133 -17.39 -11.40 -15.60
C HIS A 133 -17.57 -12.20 -16.89
N ASP A 134 -16.55 -12.94 -17.31
CA ASP A 134 -16.63 -13.80 -18.51
C ASP A 134 -17.59 -14.98 -18.28
N ARG A 135 -17.61 -15.58 -17.08
CA ARG A 135 -18.56 -16.65 -16.72
C ARG A 135 -20.00 -16.17 -16.70
N GLU A 136 -20.26 -14.98 -16.16
CA GLU A 136 -21.60 -14.37 -16.15
C GLU A 136 -22.12 -14.03 -17.54
N ARG A 137 -21.27 -14.00 -18.58
CA ARG A 137 -21.68 -13.82 -19.98
C ARG A 137 -21.94 -15.10 -20.74
N GLU A 138 -21.44 -16.23 -20.24
CA GLU A 138 -21.64 -17.56 -20.83
C GLU A 138 -22.91 -18.25 -20.30
N GLU A 139 -23.47 -17.75 -19.19
CA GLU A 139 -24.77 -18.13 -18.61
C GLU A 139 -25.92 -17.28 -19.17
#